data_AF-A0A5S3RP91-F1
#
_entry.id   AF-A0A5S3RP91-F1
#
_cell.length_a   1.000
_cell.length_b   1.000
_cell.length_c   1.000
_cell.angle_alpha   90.00
_cell.angle_beta   90.00
_cell.angle_gamma   90.00
#
_symmetry.space_group_name_H-M   'P 1'
#
loop_
_entity.id
_entity.type
_entity.pdbx_description
1 polymer ?
#
loop_
_entity_poly.entity_id
_entity_poly.type
_entity_poly.pdbx_seq_one_letter_code
_entity_poly.pdbx_strand_id
1 'polypeptide(L)'
;MGLFNKIKTQATTIGSNISESTSKLSSDMSTSMKENSKLSAIRSEITSIEGQLNISYQDIGKKYVENLLENQGQNVETVLQEALNRIEPLLEKKIELEDEAIEIEKKLKDQIIIQEKAIFQKEYDQEKEKLEKAVKLDVISEQEKEQKLAKARLKLDNFDTIRKVKKQHEMGLISKEEMKDKLTSLGA
;
A
#
# COMPACT_ATOMS: atom_id res chain seq x y z
N MET A 1 -9.75 5.02 6.89
CA MET A 1 -10.55 3.82 6.54
C MET A 1 -9.70 2.92 5.66
N GLY A 2 -9.21 1.82 6.22
CA GLY A 2 -8.08 1.05 5.70
C GLY A 2 -8.33 0.36 4.37
N LEU A 3 -7.24 0.09 3.65
CA LEU A 3 -7.16 -0.65 2.38
C LEU A 3 -7.96 -1.97 2.39
N PHE A 4 -8.09 -2.60 3.56
CA PHE A 4 -8.96 -3.74 3.81
C PHE A 4 -10.44 -3.48 3.50
N ASN A 5 -10.98 -2.29 3.77
CA ASN A 5 -12.37 -1.98 3.47
C ASN A 5 -12.61 -1.85 1.97
N LYS A 6 -11.65 -1.34 1.19
CA LYS A 6 -11.74 -1.27 -0.28
C LYS A 6 -11.66 -2.64 -0.94
N ILE A 7 -10.76 -3.50 -0.45
CA ILE A 7 -10.63 -4.89 -0.93
C ILE A 7 -11.86 -5.72 -0.52
N LYS A 8 -12.35 -5.56 0.71
CA LYS A 8 -13.56 -6.23 1.19
C LYS A 8 -14.78 -5.79 0.38
N THR A 9 -14.98 -4.49 0.14
CA THR A 9 -16.12 -4.01 -0.68
C THR A 9 -16.03 -4.44 -2.14
N GLN A 10 -14.84 -4.50 -2.75
CA GLN A 10 -14.71 -5.08 -4.10
C GLN A 10 -14.94 -6.60 -4.11
N ALA A 11 -14.51 -7.33 -3.08
CA ALA A 11 -14.77 -8.77 -2.96
C ALA A 11 -16.27 -9.09 -2.76
N THR A 12 -17.01 -8.31 -1.97
CA THR A 12 -18.46 -8.53 -1.80
C THR A 12 -19.25 -8.28 -3.09
N THR A 13 -18.78 -7.36 -3.94
CA THR A 13 -19.48 -7.02 -5.19
C THR A 13 -19.22 -8.06 -6.29
N ILE A 14 -18.10 -8.80 -6.22
CA ILE A 14 -17.71 -9.86 -7.17
C ILE A 14 -18.19 -11.26 -6.71
N GLY A 15 -18.55 -11.41 -5.43
CA GLY A 15 -18.86 -12.69 -4.78
C GLY A 15 -20.14 -13.40 -5.24
N SER A 16 -21.02 -12.78 -6.03
CA SER A 16 -22.27 -13.43 -6.43
C SER A 16 -22.17 -14.36 -7.65
N ASN A 17 -21.09 -14.34 -8.45
CA ASN A 17 -21.10 -15.03 -9.75
C ASN A 17 -19.84 -15.84 -10.14
N ILE A 18 -18.85 -16.08 -9.27
CA ILE A 18 -17.60 -16.74 -9.71
C ILE A 18 -17.07 -17.74 -8.67
N SER A 19 -17.52 -18.99 -8.79
CA SER A 19 -17.10 -20.14 -7.97
C SER A 19 -15.67 -20.64 -8.30
N GLU A 20 -15.12 -20.32 -9.49
CA GLU A 20 -13.86 -20.92 -9.98
C GLU A 20 -12.59 -20.03 -9.86
N SER A 21 -12.70 -18.77 -9.44
CA SER A 21 -11.53 -17.87 -9.29
C SER A 21 -10.86 -17.93 -7.90
N THR A 22 -11.17 -18.95 -7.10
CA THR A 22 -10.82 -19.01 -5.68
C THR A 22 -9.36 -19.35 -5.38
N SER A 23 -8.63 -20.04 -6.27
CA SER A 23 -7.26 -20.49 -5.94
C SER A 23 -6.21 -19.38 -5.97
N LYS A 24 -6.16 -18.56 -7.03
CA LYS A 24 -5.18 -17.45 -7.16
C LYS A 24 -5.52 -16.23 -6.31
N LEU A 25 -6.81 -15.91 -6.17
CA LEU A 25 -7.25 -14.81 -5.32
C LEU A 25 -7.08 -15.16 -3.82
N SER A 26 -7.24 -16.43 -3.43
CA SER A 26 -6.97 -16.90 -2.06
C SER A 26 -5.47 -16.90 -1.73
N SER A 27 -4.62 -17.33 -2.66
CA SER A 27 -3.17 -17.33 -2.44
C SER A 27 -2.61 -15.92 -2.30
N ASP A 28 -3.02 -15.00 -3.16
CA ASP A 28 -2.52 -13.61 -3.13
C ASP A 28 -3.03 -12.87 -1.89
N MET A 29 -4.30 -13.08 -1.52
CA MET A 29 -4.87 -12.54 -0.27
C MET A 29 -4.11 -13.05 0.97
N SER A 30 -3.76 -14.34 1.01
CA SER A 30 -3.01 -14.93 2.12
C SER A 30 -1.59 -14.35 2.26
N THR A 31 -0.97 -13.99 1.13
CA THR A 31 0.38 -13.41 1.09
C THR A 31 0.36 -11.96 1.55
N SER A 32 -0.57 -11.15 1.04
CA SER A 32 -0.73 -9.76 1.49
C SER A 32 -1.14 -9.67 2.96
N MET A 33 -1.94 -10.62 3.48
CA MET A 33 -2.26 -10.68 4.92
C MET A 33 -1.02 -10.95 5.78
N LYS A 34 -0.17 -11.90 5.37
CA LYS A 34 1.09 -12.20 6.07
C LYS A 34 2.06 -11.01 6.04
N GLU A 35 2.21 -10.37 4.89
CA GLU A 35 3.06 -9.19 4.74
C GLU A 35 2.55 -8.01 5.57
N ASN A 36 1.25 -7.80 5.64
CA ASN A 36 0.66 -6.74 6.47
C ASN A 36 0.80 -7.04 7.98
N SER A 37 0.68 -8.30 8.40
CA SER A 37 0.95 -8.67 9.79
C SER A 37 2.43 -8.48 10.17
N LYS A 38 3.36 -8.81 9.26
CA LYS A 38 4.79 -8.56 9.45
C LYS A 38 5.08 -7.07 9.58
N LEU A 39 4.52 -6.25 8.69
CA LEU A 39 4.66 -4.80 8.72
C LEU A 39 4.08 -4.19 10.01
N SER A 40 2.96 -4.70 10.51
CA SER A 40 2.42 -4.26 11.81
C SER A 40 3.34 -4.66 12.98
N ALA A 41 3.95 -5.85 12.93
CA ALA A 41 4.88 -6.30 13.97
C ALA A 41 6.15 -5.44 13.97
N ILE A 42 6.74 -5.19 12.79
CA ILE A 42 7.90 -4.31 12.60
C ILE A 42 7.60 -2.90 13.13
N ARG A 43 6.45 -2.31 12.79
CA ARG A 43 6.05 -0.99 13.31
C ARG A 43 5.92 -0.96 14.83
N SER A 44 5.38 -2.03 15.42
CA SER A 44 5.31 -2.14 16.88
C SER A 44 6.70 -2.27 17.50
N GLU A 45 7.63 -2.95 16.85
CA GLU A 45 9.01 -3.10 17.31
C GLU A 45 9.78 -1.78 17.23
N ILE A 46 9.64 -1.05 16.12
CA ILE A 46 10.15 0.33 15.97
C ILE A 46 9.63 1.22 17.09
N THR A 47 8.32 1.19 17.37
CA THR A 47 7.71 1.98 18.45
C THR A 47 8.28 1.61 19.83
N SER A 48 8.54 0.32 20.07
CA SER A 48 9.18 -0.14 21.30
C SER A 48 10.62 0.38 21.41
N ILE A 49 11.38 0.31 20.32
CA ILE A 49 12.76 0.81 20.25
C ILE A 49 12.78 2.33 20.48
N GLU A 50 11.88 3.10 19.89
CA GLU A 50 11.74 4.54 20.13
C GLU A 50 11.47 4.86 21.60
N GLY A 51 10.63 4.06 22.26
CA GLY A 51 10.42 4.17 23.70
C GLY A 51 11.70 3.93 24.51
N GLN A 52 12.47 2.90 24.16
CA GLN A 52 13.75 2.59 24.80
C GLN A 52 14.82 3.65 24.54
N LEU A 53 14.87 4.20 23.33
CA LEU A 53 15.75 5.29 22.95
C LEU A 53 15.40 6.56 23.75
N ASN A 54 14.12 6.91 23.87
CA ASN A 54 13.70 8.07 24.66
C ASN A 54 14.11 7.95 26.14
N ILE A 55 13.94 6.76 26.73
CA ILE A 55 14.40 6.50 28.11
C ILE A 55 15.93 6.63 28.20
N SER A 56 16.66 6.08 27.23
CA SER A 56 18.13 6.13 27.23
C SER A 56 18.66 7.55 27.01
N TYR A 57 18.01 8.37 26.18
CA TYR A 57 18.34 9.79 26.02
C TYR A 57 18.07 10.59 27.30
N GLN A 58 16.98 10.29 28.02
CA GLN A 58 16.72 10.89 29.33
C GLN A 58 17.77 10.46 30.37
N ASP A 59 18.22 9.20 30.33
CA ASP A 59 19.26 8.68 31.20
C ASP A 59 20.60 9.38 30.96
N ILE A 60 20.99 9.59 29.70
CA ILE A 60 22.16 10.41 29.33
C ILE A 60 22.05 11.81 29.94
N GLY A 61 20.90 12.46 29.76
CA GLY A 61 20.69 13.81 30.29
C GLY A 61 20.80 13.88 31.82
N LYS A 62 20.26 12.89 32.54
CA LYS A 62 20.38 12.78 34.00
C LYS A 62 21.82 12.56 34.43
N LYS A 63 22.48 11.54 33.88
CA LYS A 63 23.89 11.20 34.17
C LYS A 63 24.83 12.38 33.89
N TYR A 64 24.55 13.16 32.84
CA TYR A 64 25.31 14.36 32.52
C TYR A 64 25.15 15.45 33.60
N VAL A 65 23.91 15.74 34.02
CA VAL A 65 23.64 16.73 35.08
C VAL A 65 24.20 16.27 36.43
N GLU A 66 24.07 15.00 36.77
CA GLU A 66 24.66 14.41 37.98
C GLU A 66 26.19 14.53 37.98
N ASN A 67 26.85 14.21 36.86
CA ASN A 67 28.29 14.39 36.72
C ASN A 67 28.72 15.87 36.86
N LEU A 68 27.95 16.81 36.32
CA LEU A 68 28.22 18.24 36.49
C LEU A 68 28.16 18.68 37.96
N LEU A 69 27.25 18.11 38.74
CA LEU A 69 27.09 18.44 40.16
C LEU A 69 28.16 17.78 41.04
N GLU A 70 28.49 16.51 40.79
CA GLU A 70 29.38 15.73 41.64
C GLU A 70 30.85 15.87 41.27
N ASN A 71 31.15 15.85 39.96
CA ASN A 71 32.51 15.79 39.42
C ASN A 71 32.88 17.04 38.60
N GLN A 72 32.09 18.11 38.69
CA GLN A 72 32.29 19.36 37.94
C GLN A 72 32.41 19.17 36.42
N GLY A 73 31.81 18.11 35.86
CA GLY A 73 31.88 17.81 34.43
C GLY A 73 33.15 17.08 33.99
N GLN A 74 33.93 16.51 34.93
CA GLN A 74 35.08 15.67 34.58
C GLN A 74 34.62 14.23 34.25
N ASN A 75 35.31 13.59 33.30
CA ASN A 75 35.07 12.20 32.90
C ASN A 75 33.64 11.93 32.35
N VAL A 76 33.04 12.92 31.68
CA VAL A 76 31.69 12.80 31.10
C VAL A 76 31.60 11.66 30.09
N GLU A 77 32.63 11.48 29.26
CA GLU A 77 32.68 10.42 28.25
C GLU A 77 32.53 9.03 28.90
N THR A 78 33.27 8.77 29.98
CA THR A 78 33.22 7.51 30.73
C THR A 78 31.88 7.29 31.41
N VAL A 79 31.23 8.35 31.90
CA VAL A 79 29.91 8.28 32.55
C VAL A 79 28.80 8.00 31.54
N LEU A 80 28.92 8.51 30.32
CA LEU A 80 27.92 8.33 29.27
C LEU A 80 28.14 7.06 28.43
N GLN A 81 29.35 6.47 28.46
CA GLN A 81 29.72 5.32 27.64
C GLN A 81 28.73 4.15 27.75
N GLU A 82 28.28 3.82 28.96
CA GLU A 82 27.32 2.73 29.19
C GLU A 82 25.97 2.99 28.49
N ALA A 83 25.49 4.24 28.55
CA ALA A 83 24.23 4.63 27.92
C ALA A 83 24.36 4.69 26.40
N LEU A 84 25.50 5.17 25.88
CA LEU A 84 25.80 5.19 24.45
C LEU A 84 25.89 3.79 23.86
N ASN A 85 26.62 2.88 24.52
CA ASN A 85 26.74 1.47 24.11
C ASN A 85 25.37 0.75 24.07
N ARG A 86 24.37 1.24 24.81
CA ARG A 86 23.00 0.71 24.77
C ARG A 86 22.16 1.30 23.63
N ILE A 87 22.41 2.57 23.26
CA ILE A 87 21.66 3.28 22.21
C ILE A 87 22.12 2.85 20.81
N GLU A 88 23.42 2.67 20.62
CA GLU A 88 24.01 2.34 19.32
C GLU A 88 23.36 1.10 18.65
N PRO A 89 23.23 -0.07 19.31
CA PRO A 89 22.56 -1.23 18.71
C PRO A 89 21.05 -1.02 18.51
N LEU A 90 20.41 -0.17 19.31
CA LEU A 90 18.98 0.15 19.15
C LEU A 90 18.75 1.03 17.92
N LEU A 91 19.67 1.95 17.62
CA LEU A 91 19.63 2.78 16.42
C LEU A 91 19.86 1.95 15.16
N GLU A 92 20.87 1.08 15.16
CA GLU A 92 21.12 0.16 14.04
C GLU A 92 19.90 -0.70 13.75
N LYS A 93 19.36 -1.35 14.78
CA LYS A 93 18.16 -2.18 14.66
C LYS A 93 16.93 -1.39 14.18
N LYS A 94 16.78 -0.14 14.60
CA LYS A 94 15.69 0.74 14.11
C LYS A 94 15.81 0.99 12.62
N ILE A 95 17.01 1.30 12.14
CA ILE A 95 17.27 1.57 10.72
C ILE A 95 16.99 0.31 9.89
N GLU A 96 17.49 -0.85 10.31
CA GLU A 96 17.24 -2.13 9.64
C GLU A 96 15.74 -2.45 9.52
N LEU A 97 14.99 -2.25 10.61
CA LEU A 97 13.54 -2.47 10.64
C LEU A 97 12.78 -1.46 9.78
N GLU A 98 13.24 -0.21 9.70
CA GLU A 98 12.67 0.81 8.81
C GLU A 98 12.88 0.44 7.34
N ASP A 99 14.07 -0.03 6.97
CA ASP A 99 14.38 -0.50 5.62
C ASP A 99 13.53 -1.73 5.24
N GLU A 100 13.39 -2.71 6.14
CA GLU A 100 12.52 -3.87 5.93
C GLU A 100 11.05 -3.45 5.76
N ALA A 101 10.58 -2.49 6.56
CA ALA A 101 9.22 -1.95 6.42
C ALA A 101 9.01 -1.29 5.05
N ILE A 102 9.98 -0.51 4.56
CA ILE A 102 9.91 0.14 3.24
C ILE A 102 9.85 -0.88 2.11
N GLU A 103 10.66 -1.95 2.19
CA GLU A 103 10.61 -3.02 1.20
C GLU A 103 9.27 -3.74 1.16
N ILE A 104 8.73 -4.10 2.32
CA ILE A 104 7.43 -4.76 2.43
C ILE A 104 6.33 -3.82 1.91
N GLU A 105 6.36 -2.53 2.24
CA GLU A 105 5.42 -1.55 1.69
C GLU A 105 5.48 -1.46 0.17
N LYS A 106 6.68 -1.50 -0.40
CA LYS A 106 6.86 -1.47 -1.86
C LYS A 106 6.27 -2.72 -2.51
N LYS A 107 6.57 -3.91 -1.96
CA LYS A 107 6.01 -5.19 -2.42
C LYS A 107 4.48 -5.20 -2.36
N LEU A 108 3.91 -4.75 -1.24
CA LEU A 108 2.45 -4.63 -1.08
C LEU A 108 1.85 -3.63 -2.09
N LYS A 109 2.47 -2.46 -2.28
CA LYS A 109 2.02 -1.46 -3.27
C LYS A 109 2.03 -2.04 -4.67
N ASP A 110 3.11 -2.72 -5.05
CA ASP A 110 3.30 -3.39 -6.36
C ASP A 110 2.27 -4.49 -6.57
N GLN A 111 2.05 -5.34 -5.56
CA GLN A 111 1.04 -6.40 -5.61
C GLN A 111 -0.38 -5.84 -5.78
N ILE A 112 -0.70 -4.73 -5.11
CA ILE A 112 -1.98 -4.03 -5.32
C ILE A 112 -2.11 -3.52 -6.76
N ILE A 113 -1.04 -2.99 -7.37
CA ILE A 113 -1.09 -2.55 -8.79
C ILE A 113 -1.43 -3.73 -9.70
N ILE A 114 -0.76 -4.87 -9.48
CA ILE A 114 -0.95 -6.07 -10.28
C ILE A 114 -2.38 -6.59 -10.14
N GLN A 115 -2.91 -6.65 -8.91
CA GLN A 115 -4.28 -7.06 -8.65
C GLN A 115 -5.30 -6.10 -9.28
N GLU A 116 -5.12 -4.79 -9.11
CA GLU A 116 -5.99 -3.78 -9.72
C GLU A 116 -5.98 -3.90 -11.25
N LYS A 117 -4.80 -4.06 -11.87
CA LYS A 117 -4.67 -4.27 -13.32
C LYS A 117 -5.34 -5.58 -13.78
N ALA A 118 -5.21 -6.65 -13.00
CA ALA A 118 -5.84 -7.93 -13.29
C ALA A 118 -7.38 -7.84 -13.24
N ILE A 119 -7.94 -7.03 -12.33
CA ILE A 119 -9.39 -6.77 -12.28
C ILE A 119 -9.84 -6.04 -13.55
N PHE A 120 -9.13 -4.99 -13.96
CA PHE A 120 -9.45 -4.27 -15.21
C PHE A 120 -9.36 -5.18 -16.45
N GLN A 121 -8.36 -6.06 -16.51
CA GLN A 121 -8.26 -7.06 -17.57
C GLN A 121 -9.43 -8.04 -17.56
N LYS A 122 -9.85 -8.50 -16.38
CA LYS A 122 -10.99 -9.41 -16.23
C LYS A 122 -12.32 -8.74 -16.62
N GLU A 123 -12.52 -7.47 -16.25
CA GLU A 123 -13.68 -6.67 -16.69
C GLU A 123 -13.71 -6.58 -18.21
N TYR A 124 -12.57 -6.29 -18.84
CA TYR A 124 -12.44 -6.23 -20.29
C TYR A 124 -12.75 -7.57 -20.98
N ASP A 125 -12.21 -8.67 -20.46
CA ASP A 125 -12.45 -10.01 -21.02
C ASP A 125 -13.92 -10.42 -20.91
N GLN A 126 -14.58 -10.09 -19.79
CA GLN A 126 -16.02 -10.31 -19.61
C GLN A 126 -16.87 -9.47 -20.56
N GLU A 127 -16.51 -8.20 -20.76
CA GLU A 127 -17.22 -7.31 -21.68
C GLU A 127 -17.03 -7.76 -23.13
N LYS A 128 -15.82 -8.20 -23.50
CA LYS A 128 -15.54 -8.83 -24.79
C LYS A 128 -16.39 -10.08 -25.00
N GLU A 129 -16.48 -10.98 -24.02
CA GLU A 129 -17.28 -12.21 -24.13
C GLU A 129 -18.78 -11.91 -24.29
N LYS A 130 -19.31 -10.92 -23.56
CA LYS A 130 -20.71 -10.47 -23.69
C LYS A 130 -20.98 -9.90 -25.08
N LEU A 131 -20.09 -9.05 -25.59
CA LEU A 131 -20.23 -8.47 -26.92
C LEU A 131 -20.10 -9.53 -28.02
N GLU A 132 -19.22 -10.52 -27.86
CA GLU A 132 -19.11 -11.66 -28.77
C GLU A 132 -20.40 -12.50 -28.80
N LYS A 133 -21.01 -12.76 -27.65
CA LYS A 133 -22.32 -13.45 -27.58
C LYS A 133 -23.43 -12.61 -28.23
N ALA A 134 -23.43 -11.30 -28.02
CA ALA A 134 -24.43 -10.41 -28.60
C ALA A 134 -24.34 -10.32 -30.14
N VAL A 135 -23.11 -10.32 -30.70
CA VAL A 135 -22.90 -10.43 -32.15
C VAL A 135 -23.36 -11.78 -32.68
N LYS A 136 -23.03 -12.89 -32.00
CA LYS A 136 -23.47 -14.24 -32.42
C LYS A 136 -24.99 -14.41 -32.41
N LEU A 137 -25.70 -13.64 -31.60
CA LEU A 137 -27.16 -13.62 -31.52
C LEU A 137 -27.79 -12.55 -32.43
N ASP A 138 -27.01 -11.88 -33.29
CA ASP A 138 -27.44 -10.77 -34.16
C ASP A 138 -28.12 -9.61 -33.41
N VAL A 139 -27.82 -9.44 -32.12
CA VAL A 139 -28.36 -8.36 -31.28
C VAL A 139 -27.64 -7.03 -31.54
N ILE A 140 -26.36 -7.10 -31.94
CA ILE A 140 -25.52 -5.95 -32.28
C ILE A 140 -24.66 -6.28 -33.50
N SER A 141 -24.28 -5.26 -34.27
CA SER A 141 -23.39 -5.44 -35.42
C SER A 141 -21.91 -5.61 -34.99
N GLU A 142 -21.08 -6.16 -35.87
CA GLU A 142 -19.63 -6.24 -35.63
C GLU A 142 -19.00 -4.85 -35.40
N GLN A 143 -19.49 -3.81 -36.09
CA GLN A 143 -19.03 -2.44 -35.93
C GLN A 143 -19.36 -1.86 -34.54
N GLU A 144 -20.55 -2.15 -34.02
CA GLU A 144 -20.95 -1.73 -32.67
C GLU A 144 -20.16 -2.46 -31.58
N LYS A 145 -19.81 -3.74 -31.82
CA LYS A 145 -18.90 -4.50 -30.96
C LYS A 145 -17.52 -3.84 -30.95
N GLU A 146 -16.92 -3.56 -32.10
CA GLU A 146 -15.60 -2.91 -32.15
C GLU A 146 -15.58 -1.56 -31.44
N GLN A 147 -16.61 -0.73 -31.61
CA GLN A 147 -16.71 0.55 -30.90
C GLN A 147 -16.77 0.40 -29.37
N LYS A 148 -17.58 -0.54 -28.86
CA LYS A 148 -17.68 -0.79 -27.41
C LYS A 148 -16.39 -1.39 -26.84
N LEU A 149 -15.78 -2.29 -27.59
CA LEU A 149 -14.53 -2.96 -27.22
C LEU A 149 -13.34 -1.99 -27.27
N ALA A 150 -13.33 -1.03 -28.20
CA ALA A 150 -12.36 0.07 -28.24
C ALA A 150 -12.45 0.98 -27.02
N LYS A 151 -13.66 1.31 -26.54
CA LYS A 151 -13.85 2.08 -25.30
C LYS A 151 -13.33 1.30 -24.08
N ALA A 152 -13.66 0.02 -23.97
CA ALA A 152 -13.18 -0.84 -22.89
C ALA A 152 -11.65 -1.02 -22.91
N ARG A 153 -11.06 -1.10 -24.12
CA ARG A 153 -9.61 -1.15 -24.32
C ARG A 153 -8.92 0.15 -23.93
N LEU A 154 -9.51 1.29 -24.29
CA LEU A 154 -9.02 2.61 -23.91
C LEU A 154 -8.98 2.79 -22.38
N LYS A 155 -10.00 2.30 -21.66
CA LYS A 155 -10.01 2.26 -20.19
C LYS A 155 -8.87 1.40 -19.61
N LEU A 156 -8.54 0.29 -20.27
CA LEU A 156 -7.48 -0.63 -19.84
C LEU A 156 -6.08 -0.05 -20.10
N ASP A 157 -5.88 0.55 -21.26
CA ASP A 157 -4.61 1.21 -21.64
C ASP A 157 -4.35 2.43 -20.75
N ASN A 158 -5.41 3.17 -20.38
CA ASN A 158 -5.34 4.33 -19.48
C ASN A 158 -5.32 3.97 -17.98
N PHE A 159 -5.18 2.70 -17.61
CA PHE A 159 -5.22 2.24 -16.21
C PHE A 159 -4.32 3.06 -15.28
N ASP A 160 -3.06 3.29 -15.66
CA ASP A 160 -2.10 4.03 -14.82
C ASP A 160 -2.51 5.50 -14.65
N THR A 161 -3.06 6.12 -15.70
CA THR A 161 -3.55 7.50 -15.63
C THR A 161 -4.83 7.61 -14.79
N ILE A 162 -5.77 6.69 -14.94
CA ILE A 162 -6.99 6.59 -14.11
C ILE A 162 -6.61 6.47 -12.64
N ARG A 163 -5.62 5.63 -12.34
CA ARG A 163 -5.14 5.42 -10.97
C ARG A 163 -4.44 6.66 -10.41
N LYS A 164 -3.62 7.35 -11.21
CA LYS A 164 -2.97 8.62 -10.82
C LYS A 164 -4.02 9.69 -10.51
N VAL A 165 -5.04 9.85 -11.35
CA VAL A 165 -6.14 10.81 -11.13
C VAL A 165 -6.90 10.48 -9.85
N LYS A 166 -7.22 9.19 -9.61
CA LYS A 166 -7.85 8.75 -8.35
C LYS A 166 -6.98 9.07 -7.12
N LYS A 167 -5.67 8.84 -7.19
CA LYS A 167 -4.73 9.20 -6.11
C LYS A 167 -4.63 10.71 -5.89
N GLN A 168 -4.63 11.51 -6.95
CA GLN A 168 -4.63 12.98 -6.83
C GLN A 168 -5.86 13.46 -6.04
N HIS A 169 -7.04 12.89 -6.30
CA HIS A 169 -8.24 13.21 -5.53
C HIS A 169 -8.13 12.75 -4.07
N GLU A 170 -7.61 11.55 -3.81
CA GLU A 170 -7.39 11.04 -2.44
C GLU A 170 -6.40 11.90 -1.64
N MET A 171 -5.41 12.50 -2.30
CA MET A 171 -4.48 13.44 -1.68
C MET A 171 -5.02 14.88 -1.61
N GLY A 172 -6.25 15.13 -2.07
CA GLY A 172 -6.86 16.46 -2.08
C GLY A 172 -6.24 17.43 -3.09
N LEU A 173 -5.48 16.94 -4.07
CA LEU A 173 -4.84 17.76 -5.11
C LEU A 173 -5.82 18.20 -6.20
N ILE A 174 -6.92 17.48 -6.38
CA ILE A 174 -7.96 17.79 -7.37
C ILE A 174 -9.34 17.63 -6.74
N SER A 175 -10.31 18.39 -7.23
CA SER A 175 -11.70 18.30 -6.78
C SER A 175 -12.39 17.03 -7.31
N LYS A 176 -13.52 16.67 -6.71
CA LYS A 176 -14.34 15.53 -7.15
C LYS A 176 -14.88 15.70 -8.58
N GLU A 177 -15.13 16.94 -8.98
CA GLU A 177 -15.59 17.29 -10.33
C GLU A 177 -14.46 17.13 -11.34
N GLU A 178 -13.27 17.67 -11.04
CA GLU A 178 -12.07 17.52 -11.88
C GLU A 178 -11.64 16.07 -12.04
N MET A 179 -11.80 15.26 -10.98
CA MET A 179 -11.58 13.82 -11.04
C MET A 179 -12.51 13.16 -12.04
N LYS A 180 -13.80 13.52 -12.03
CA LYS A 180 -14.82 12.92 -12.90
C LYS A 180 -14.56 13.27 -14.36
N ASP A 181 -14.21 14.52 -14.65
CA ASP A 181 -13.91 14.98 -16.02
C ASP A 181 -12.62 14.35 -16.58
N LYS A 182 -11.61 14.15 -15.73
CA LYS A 182 -10.39 13.42 -16.11
C LYS A 182 -10.64 11.92 -16.30
N LEU A 183 -11.58 11.32 -15.58
CA LEU A 183 -11.91 9.90 -15.77
C LEU A 183 -12.72 9.66 -17.05
N THR A 184 -13.69 10.53 -17.37
CA THR A 184 -14.50 10.41 -18.58
C THR A 184 -13.67 10.50 -19.85
N SER A 185 -12.67 11.38 -19.89
CA SER A 185 -11.71 11.48 -21.00
C SER A 185 -10.79 10.26 -21.14
N LEU A 186 -10.60 9.49 -20.05
CA LEU A 186 -9.81 8.26 -20.03
C LEU A 186 -10.65 7.00 -20.25
N GLY A 187 -11.96 7.13 -20.51
CA GLY A 187 -12.88 6.02 -20.75
C GLY A 187 -13.39 5.32 -19.48
N ALA A 188 -13.31 5.99 -18.32
CA ALA A 188 -13.67 5.45 -17.00
C ALA A 188 -14.86 6.14 -16.34
#